data_AF-A0A3D4TTC5-F1
#
_entry.id   AF-A0A3D4TTC5-F1
#
_cell.length_a   1.000
_cell.length_b   1.000
_cell.length_c   1.000
_cell.angle_alpha   90.00
_cell.angle_beta   90.00
_cell.angle_gamma   90.00
#
_symmetry.space_group_name_H-M   'P 1'
#
loop_
_entity.id
_entity.type
_entity.pdbx_description
1 polymer ?
#
loop_
_entity_poly.entity_id
_entity_poly.type
_entity_poly.pdbx_seq_one_letter_code
_entity_poly.pdbx_strand_id
1 'polypeptide(L)'
;MYLPRSPLRHTDADPGRPVIWTVSVSRLTGLLGDVIPEFDRRARIEQINLGFEEAVDVIGQRLRREHCDVVIAGGSNAAWLRGRLELPLVPIQANGFDLMEALARARRIASRIGLVTHASDVPVFSNFQQSFGLDIEHRRFVTREDARDCIADLRANGIEVIVGTGMAIDHAEQAGLPGVLLYSADSVRQAFEHALELTQTLARSGGNRSAPRRRPAARADTYELLGDSDAMAQVRAQIALYAPHDSTVLVSGETGTGKELVARQLHAASGRRGRFVALNCGAISESLLEAELFGYSDGAFTGARRGGRVGLVEAADGGTLFLD
;
A
#
# COMPACT_ATOMS: atom_id res chain seq x y z
N MET A 1 32.42 -14.69 -48.11
CA MET A 1 31.53 -13.54 -47.91
C MET A 1 30.59 -13.90 -46.76
N TYR A 2 31.04 -13.68 -45.53
CA TYR A 2 30.30 -13.97 -44.30
C TYR A 2 29.47 -12.74 -43.94
N LEU A 3 28.14 -12.84 -44.02
CA LEU A 3 27.25 -11.86 -43.41
C LEU A 3 26.93 -12.33 -41.98
N PRO A 4 27.22 -11.55 -40.93
CA PRO A 4 26.84 -11.92 -39.58
C PRO A 4 25.33 -11.79 -39.42
N ARG A 5 24.68 -12.88 -38.99
CA ARG A 5 23.29 -12.85 -38.53
C ARG A 5 23.20 -11.89 -37.34
N SER A 6 22.42 -10.83 -37.48
CA SER A 6 22.10 -9.88 -36.42
C SER A 6 21.56 -10.61 -35.18
N PRO A 7 21.89 -10.14 -33.96
CA PRO A 7 21.39 -10.74 -32.74
C PRO A 7 19.87 -10.58 -32.67
N LEU A 8 19.23 -11.66 -32.25
CA LEU A 8 17.80 -11.78 -31.96
C LEU A 8 17.34 -10.55 -31.17
N ARG A 9 16.51 -9.71 -31.81
CA ARG A 9 15.67 -8.77 -31.07
C ARG A 9 14.70 -9.60 -30.25
N HIS A 10 14.85 -9.60 -28.93
CA HIS A 10 13.78 -10.00 -28.02
C HIS A 10 12.66 -8.94 -28.09
N THR A 11 11.89 -9.00 -29.17
CA THR A 11 10.56 -8.41 -29.24
C THR A 11 9.58 -9.49 -28.85
N ASP A 12 9.33 -9.63 -27.54
CA ASP A 12 8.16 -10.33 -27.00
C ASP A 12 7.56 -9.45 -25.90
N ALA A 13 6.83 -8.42 -26.34
CA ALA A 13 5.78 -7.86 -25.51
C ALA A 13 4.63 -8.87 -25.55
N ASP A 14 4.61 -9.82 -24.63
CA ASP A 14 3.44 -10.68 -24.39
C ASP A 14 2.30 -9.76 -23.90
N PRO A 15 1.29 -9.45 -24.74
CA PRO A 15 0.41 -8.30 -24.55
C PRO A 15 -0.63 -8.49 -23.44
N GLY A 16 -0.52 -9.54 -22.62
CA GLY A 16 -1.43 -9.84 -21.52
C GLY A 16 -0.81 -9.92 -20.13
N ARG A 17 0.52 -9.81 -20.00
CA ARG A 17 1.19 -10.01 -18.69
C ARG A 17 1.45 -8.68 -17.99
N PRO A 18 1.00 -8.51 -16.73
CA PRO A 18 1.25 -7.30 -15.98
C PRO A 18 2.75 -7.06 -15.79
N VAL A 19 3.17 -5.81 -15.96
CA VAL A 19 4.53 -5.34 -15.73
C VAL A 19 4.61 -4.73 -14.34
N ILE A 20 5.40 -5.36 -13.47
CA ILE A 20 5.56 -4.95 -12.07
C ILE A 20 6.98 -4.45 -11.88
N TRP A 21 7.13 -3.25 -11.33
CA TRP A 21 8.44 -2.75 -10.90
C TRP A 21 8.59 -2.87 -9.40
N THR A 22 9.63 -3.57 -8.93
CA THR A 22 9.96 -3.63 -7.50
C THR A 22 11.02 -2.59 -7.19
N VAL A 23 10.80 -1.73 -6.19
CA VAL A 23 11.70 -0.65 -5.83
C VAL A 23 12.20 -0.84 -4.40
N SER A 24 13.46 -1.22 -4.26
CA SER A 24 14.04 -1.60 -2.98
C SER A 24 15.52 -1.24 -2.89
N VAL A 25 16.00 -1.21 -1.66
CA VAL A 25 17.42 -1.06 -1.33
C VAL A 25 17.86 -2.18 -0.40
N SER A 26 19.16 -2.45 -0.42
CA SER A 26 19.85 -3.30 0.56
C SER A 26 19.24 -4.69 0.69
N ARG A 27 19.01 -5.18 1.93
CA ARG A 27 18.54 -6.55 2.18
C ARG A 27 17.16 -6.87 1.60
N LEU A 28 16.30 -5.86 1.41
CA LEU A 28 14.99 -6.08 0.79
C LEU A 28 15.12 -6.48 -0.69
N THR A 29 16.15 -5.99 -1.39
CA THR A 29 16.45 -6.39 -2.77
C THR A 29 16.76 -7.88 -2.87
N GLY A 30 17.54 -8.42 -1.92
CA GLY A 30 17.82 -9.86 -1.84
C GLY A 30 16.53 -10.67 -1.61
N LEU A 31 15.74 -10.28 -0.61
CA LEU A 31 14.48 -10.96 -0.31
C LEU A 31 13.48 -10.93 -1.48
N LEU A 32 13.38 -9.81 -2.20
CA LEU A 32 12.59 -9.73 -3.43
C LEU A 32 13.14 -10.66 -4.51
N GLY A 33 14.46 -10.71 -4.68
CA GLY A 33 15.13 -11.60 -5.64
C GLY A 33 14.84 -13.09 -5.38
N ASP A 34 14.70 -13.49 -4.12
CA ASP A 34 14.36 -14.87 -3.76
C ASP A 34 12.90 -15.23 -4.10
N VAL A 35 11.98 -14.26 -4.03
CA VAL A 35 10.54 -14.47 -4.23
C VAL A 35 10.11 -14.27 -5.70
N ILE A 36 10.77 -13.38 -6.44
CA ILE A 36 10.44 -13.06 -7.85
C ILE A 36 10.27 -14.30 -8.74
N PRO A 37 11.15 -15.34 -8.68
CA PRO A 37 11.01 -16.53 -9.51
C PRO A 37 9.67 -17.26 -9.36
N GLU A 38 8.99 -17.13 -8.22
CA GLU A 38 7.65 -17.70 -7.98
C GLU A 38 6.58 -17.05 -8.89
N PHE A 39 6.81 -15.81 -9.36
CA PHE A 39 5.87 -14.99 -10.11
C PHE A 39 6.25 -14.77 -11.60
N ASP A 40 7.41 -15.28 -12.03
CA ASP A 40 7.97 -15.15 -13.39
C ASP A 40 7.11 -15.73 -14.51
N ARG A 41 6.05 -16.48 -14.18
CA ARG A 41 5.05 -16.96 -15.16
C ARG A 41 3.80 -16.08 -15.23
N ARG A 42 3.55 -15.26 -14.20
CA ARG A 42 2.33 -14.47 -14.02
C ARG A 42 2.52 -12.99 -14.32
N ALA A 43 3.71 -12.43 -14.09
CA ALA A 43 4.05 -11.04 -14.36
C ALA A 43 5.42 -10.92 -15.02
N ARG A 44 5.68 -9.80 -15.70
CA ARG A 44 7.04 -9.37 -16.03
C ARG A 44 7.52 -8.47 -14.89
N ILE A 45 8.54 -8.91 -14.16
CA ILE A 45 9.01 -8.19 -12.98
C ILE A 45 10.37 -7.59 -13.27
N GLU A 46 10.53 -6.29 -12.97
CA GLU A 46 11.83 -5.60 -13.07
C GLU A 46 12.22 -4.99 -11.74
N GLN A 47 13.47 -5.21 -11.34
CA GLN A 47 14.01 -4.67 -10.10
C GLN A 47 14.67 -3.30 -10.34
N ILE A 48 14.26 -2.32 -9.56
CA ILE A 48 14.87 -1.00 -9.47
C ILE A 48 15.52 -0.91 -8.08
N ASN A 49 16.84 -1.09 -8.06
CA ASN A 49 17.63 -1.16 -6.83
C ASN A 49 18.06 0.24 -6.35
N LEU A 50 17.09 1.15 -6.24
CA LEU A 50 17.27 2.55 -5.87
C LEU A 50 16.22 2.95 -4.83
N GLY A 51 16.50 4.01 -4.08
CA GLY A 51 15.60 4.55 -3.07
C GLY A 51 15.32 6.03 -3.25
N PHE A 52 14.24 6.50 -2.62
CA PHE A 52 13.92 7.92 -2.43
C PHE A 52 13.86 8.72 -3.75
N GLU A 53 14.58 9.84 -3.83
CA GLU A 53 14.58 10.74 -5.00
C GLU A 53 15.14 10.08 -6.26
N GLU A 54 16.26 9.35 -6.13
CA GLU A 54 16.88 8.62 -7.25
C GLU A 54 15.92 7.61 -7.87
N ALA A 55 15.11 6.93 -7.05
CA ALA A 55 14.09 6.02 -7.53
C ALA A 55 12.98 6.75 -8.31
N VAL A 56 12.49 7.89 -7.83
CA VAL A 56 11.47 8.69 -8.53
C VAL A 56 11.98 9.15 -9.89
N ASP A 57 13.21 9.65 -9.95
CA ASP A 57 13.82 10.12 -11.19
C ASP A 57 13.97 8.99 -12.22
N VAL A 58 14.48 7.83 -11.80
CA VAL A 58 14.64 6.68 -12.71
C VAL A 58 13.30 6.12 -13.16
N ILE A 59 12.32 6.00 -12.26
CA ILE A 59 10.97 5.56 -12.60
C ILE A 59 10.34 6.53 -13.62
N GLY A 60 10.42 7.84 -13.38
CA GLY A 60 9.91 8.86 -14.28
C GLY A 60 10.63 8.89 -15.64
N GLN A 61 11.93 8.58 -15.67
CA GLN A 61 12.70 8.43 -16.93
C GLN A 61 12.26 7.19 -17.71
N ARG A 62 12.11 6.04 -17.04
CA ARG A 62 11.70 4.78 -17.66
C ARG A 62 10.28 4.83 -18.18
N LEU A 63 9.34 5.46 -17.45
CA LEU A 63 7.94 5.59 -17.88
C LEU A 63 7.75 6.34 -19.20
N ARG A 64 8.75 7.09 -19.66
CA ARG A 64 8.72 7.73 -21.00
C ARG A 64 8.97 6.74 -22.15
N ARG A 65 9.49 5.55 -21.85
CA ARG A 65 9.93 4.55 -22.85
C ARG A 65 9.32 3.17 -22.61
N GLU A 66 8.95 2.88 -21.38
CA GLU A 66 8.52 1.57 -20.90
C GLU A 66 7.15 1.70 -20.23
N HIS A 67 6.39 0.61 -20.26
CA HIS A 67 5.12 0.49 -19.57
C HIS A 67 5.31 -0.20 -18.22
N CYS A 68 4.64 0.30 -17.19
CA CYS A 68 4.56 -0.30 -15.86
C CYS A 68 3.12 -0.22 -15.37
N ASP A 69 2.58 -1.33 -14.89
CA ASP A 69 1.21 -1.39 -14.37
C ASP A 69 1.14 -1.04 -12.88
N VAL A 70 2.14 -1.46 -12.10
CA VAL A 70 2.16 -1.30 -10.65
C VAL A 70 3.58 -1.36 -10.10
N VAL A 71 3.82 -0.58 -9.05
CA VAL A 71 5.07 -0.55 -8.30
C VAL A 71 4.90 -1.26 -6.97
N ILE A 72 5.88 -2.08 -6.57
CA ILE A 72 5.98 -2.67 -5.23
C ILE A 72 7.17 -2.06 -4.51
N ALA A 73 6.99 -1.58 -3.28
CA ALA A 73 8.08 -1.05 -2.45
C ALA A 73 7.84 -1.30 -0.97
N GLY A 74 8.90 -1.31 -0.15
CA GLY A 74 8.79 -1.48 1.30
C GLY A 74 9.17 -0.24 2.12
N GLY A 75 8.61 -0.13 3.33
CA GLY A 75 9.08 0.75 4.40
C GLY A 75 9.08 2.24 4.06
N SER A 76 10.13 2.95 4.48
CA SER A 76 10.32 4.38 4.22
C SER A 76 10.36 4.70 2.72
N ASN A 77 10.88 3.79 1.90
CA ASN A 77 10.91 3.98 0.45
C ASN A 77 9.48 3.97 -0.13
N ALA A 78 8.64 3.02 0.28
CA ALA A 78 7.24 3.00 -0.15
C ALA A 78 6.49 4.27 0.27
N ALA A 79 6.69 4.72 1.52
CA ALA A 79 6.10 5.96 2.01
C ALA A 79 6.59 7.19 1.21
N TRP A 80 7.85 7.21 0.81
CA TRP A 80 8.41 8.28 0.01
C TRP A 80 7.85 8.32 -1.42
N LEU A 81 7.74 7.15 -2.07
CA LEU A 81 7.21 7.03 -3.42
C LEU A 81 5.70 7.37 -3.48
N ARG A 82 4.99 7.14 -2.37
CA ARG A 82 3.55 7.40 -2.25
C ARG A 82 3.24 8.87 -2.51
N GLY A 83 2.41 9.12 -3.53
CA GLY A 83 1.98 10.46 -3.93
C GLY A 83 3.03 11.31 -4.65
N ARG A 84 4.17 10.71 -5.03
CA ARG A 84 5.16 11.25 -5.99
C ARG A 84 5.15 10.50 -7.33
N LEU A 85 4.59 9.29 -7.33
CA LEU A 85 4.35 8.50 -8.54
C LEU A 85 2.87 8.59 -8.94
N GLU A 86 2.62 8.68 -10.24
CA GLU A 86 1.27 8.56 -10.84
C GLU A 86 0.84 7.09 -11.00
N LEU A 87 1.77 6.15 -10.78
CA LEU A 87 1.51 4.72 -10.83
C LEU A 87 0.86 4.20 -9.54
N PRO A 88 0.01 3.15 -9.63
CA PRO A 88 -0.38 2.37 -8.47
C PRO A 88 0.84 1.85 -7.70
N LEU A 89 0.82 1.99 -6.37
CA LEU A 89 1.90 1.56 -5.48
C LEU A 89 1.36 0.59 -4.43
N VAL A 90 1.90 -0.62 -4.41
CA VAL A 90 1.63 -1.64 -3.38
C VAL A 90 2.75 -1.61 -2.35
N PRO A 91 2.47 -1.18 -1.10
CA PRO A 91 3.45 -1.26 -0.03
C PRO A 91 3.61 -2.71 0.45
N ILE A 92 4.84 -3.13 0.70
CA ILE A 92 5.11 -4.34 1.49
C ILE A 92 4.83 -3.98 2.95
N GLN A 93 3.82 -4.63 3.52
CA GLN A 93 3.40 -4.42 4.91
C GLN A 93 3.97 -5.54 5.78
N ALA A 94 4.60 -5.18 6.89
CA ALA A 94 4.99 -6.16 7.90
C ALA A 94 3.79 -6.47 8.81
N ASN A 95 3.61 -7.74 9.13
CA ASN A 95 2.59 -8.24 10.04
C ASN A 95 3.22 -8.78 11.35
N GLY A 96 2.39 -9.26 12.27
CA GLY A 96 2.88 -9.80 13.55
C GLY A 96 3.75 -11.05 13.39
N PHE A 97 3.50 -11.89 12.39
CA PHE A 97 4.30 -13.08 12.12
C PHE A 97 5.70 -12.72 11.64
N ASP A 98 5.81 -11.73 10.73
CA ASP A 98 7.10 -11.20 10.27
C ASP A 98 7.95 -10.71 11.44
N LEU A 99 7.32 -9.97 12.35
CA LEU A 99 7.97 -9.46 13.55
C LEU A 99 8.46 -10.61 14.42
N MET A 100 7.62 -11.62 14.66
CA MET A 100 8.00 -12.79 15.45
C MET A 100 9.17 -13.57 14.82
N GLU A 101 9.15 -13.77 13.51
CA GLU A 101 10.23 -14.43 12.79
C GLU A 101 11.53 -13.60 12.82
N ALA A 102 11.43 -12.28 12.63
CA ALA A 102 12.56 -11.38 12.71
C ALA A 102 13.16 -11.34 14.12
N LEU A 103 12.33 -11.28 15.17
CA LEU A 103 12.77 -11.35 16.57
C LEU A 103 13.41 -12.70 16.90
N ALA A 104 12.85 -13.81 16.42
CA ALA A 104 13.44 -15.14 16.60
C ALA A 104 14.82 -15.24 15.94
N ARG A 105 15.00 -14.66 14.74
CA ARG A 105 16.30 -14.57 14.07
C ARG A 105 17.27 -13.67 14.85
N ALA A 106 16.83 -12.50 15.31
CA ALA A 106 17.65 -11.56 16.09
C ALA A 106 18.10 -12.16 17.44
N ARG A 107 17.22 -12.92 18.12
CA ARG A 107 17.55 -13.58 19.40
C ARG A 107 18.66 -14.62 19.29
N ARG A 108 18.88 -15.20 18.10
CA ARG A 108 20.03 -16.08 17.83
C ARG A 108 21.35 -15.31 17.73
N ILE A 109 21.28 -14.01 17.48
CA ILE A 109 22.45 -13.13 17.34
C ILE A 109 22.79 -12.50 18.70
N ALA A 110 21.80 -11.90 19.37
CA ALA A 110 22.01 -11.23 20.64
C ALA A 110 20.76 -11.18 21.52
N SER A 111 20.96 -10.92 22.82
CA SER A 111 19.89 -10.81 23.80
C SER A 111 19.23 -9.43 23.83
N ARG A 112 19.98 -8.36 23.57
CA ARG A 112 19.47 -6.99 23.63
C ARG A 112 19.08 -6.52 22.23
N ILE A 113 17.78 -6.52 21.96
CA ILE A 113 17.21 -6.30 20.62
C ILE A 113 16.55 -4.92 20.57
N GLY A 114 16.90 -4.12 19.56
CA GLY A 114 16.20 -2.89 19.23
C GLY A 114 15.30 -3.12 18.02
N LEU A 115 14.06 -2.65 18.09
CA LEU A 115 13.13 -2.63 16.95
C LEU A 115 13.07 -1.21 16.39
N VAL A 116 13.26 -1.04 15.08
CA VAL A 116 13.29 0.28 14.43
C VAL A 116 12.42 0.27 13.17
N THR A 117 11.28 0.98 13.22
CA THR A 117 10.27 1.02 12.15
C THR A 117 10.01 2.43 11.61
N HIS A 118 9.49 2.50 10.38
CA HIS A 118 9.13 3.76 9.73
C HIS A 118 7.64 4.08 9.95
N ALA A 119 7.38 5.16 10.68
CA ALA A 119 6.11 5.89 10.85
C ALA A 119 4.79 5.15 11.18
N SER A 120 4.79 3.82 11.28
CA SER A 120 3.66 3.03 11.80
C SER A 120 4.19 1.96 12.74
N ASP A 121 3.55 1.83 13.90
CA ASP A 121 3.76 0.68 14.77
C ASP A 121 3.29 -0.56 14.04
N VAL A 122 3.96 -1.70 14.22
CA VAL A 122 3.31 -2.97 13.94
C VAL A 122 2.13 -3.02 14.92
N PRO A 123 0.87 -2.96 14.44
CA PRO A 123 -0.27 -2.99 15.33
C PRO A 123 -0.12 -4.21 16.23
N VAL A 124 -0.36 -4.07 17.54
CA VAL A 124 -0.20 -5.12 18.57
C VAL A 124 1.18 -5.22 19.24
N PHE A 125 2.26 -4.57 18.76
CA PHE A 125 3.58 -4.80 19.37
C PHE A 125 3.69 -4.39 20.85
N SER A 126 3.21 -3.21 21.24
CA SER A 126 3.31 -2.75 22.64
C SER A 126 2.58 -3.67 23.61
N ASN A 127 1.38 -4.13 23.24
CA ASN A 127 0.59 -5.08 24.04
C ASN A 127 1.28 -6.45 24.11
N PHE A 128 1.86 -6.89 23.00
CA PHE A 128 2.63 -8.13 22.93
C PHE A 128 3.88 -8.06 23.81
N GLN A 129 4.65 -6.97 23.73
CA GLN A 129 5.83 -6.75 24.55
C GLN A 129 5.51 -6.82 26.04
N GLN A 130 4.43 -6.16 26.48
CA GLN A 130 3.97 -6.19 27.86
C GLN A 130 3.49 -7.59 28.28
N SER A 131 2.69 -8.26 27.44
CA SER A 131 2.10 -9.56 27.75
C SER A 131 3.14 -10.67 27.89
N PHE A 132 4.25 -10.58 27.14
CA PHE A 132 5.30 -11.59 27.09
C PHE A 132 6.60 -11.17 27.81
N GLY A 133 6.61 -10.01 28.46
CA GLY A 133 7.78 -9.51 29.22
C GLY A 133 9.03 -9.35 28.36
N LEU A 134 8.87 -8.92 27.11
CA LEU A 134 9.98 -8.78 26.19
C LEU A 134 10.72 -7.47 26.44
N ASP A 135 12.01 -7.56 26.74
CA ASP A 135 12.90 -6.39 26.81
C ASP A 135 13.39 -6.04 25.39
N ILE A 136 12.52 -5.36 24.63
CA ILE A 136 12.80 -4.88 23.27
C ILE A 136 12.57 -3.38 23.26
N GLU A 137 13.60 -2.60 22.92
CA GLU A 137 13.46 -1.16 22.80
C GLU A 137 12.94 -0.82 21.39
N HIS A 138 11.74 -0.25 21.29
CA HIS A 138 11.15 0.14 20.01
C HIS A 138 11.31 1.65 19.76
N ARG A 139 11.96 1.99 18.64
CA ARG A 139 12.12 3.36 18.15
C ARG A 139 11.46 3.51 16.78
N ARG A 140 10.99 4.72 16.50
CA ARG A 140 10.40 5.11 15.21
C ARG A 140 11.19 6.24 14.60
N PHE A 141 11.28 6.23 13.29
CA PHE A 141 11.87 7.33 12.53
C PHE A 141 10.96 7.73 11.37
N VAL A 142 11.12 8.97 10.93
CA VAL A 142 10.46 9.51 9.73
C VAL A 142 11.51 9.93 8.73
N THR A 143 12.55 10.64 9.18
CA THR A 143 13.66 11.09 8.34
C THR A 143 14.87 10.16 8.42
N ARG A 144 15.85 10.40 7.55
CA ARG A 144 17.11 9.67 7.53
C ARG A 144 17.98 10.05 8.72
N GLU A 145 18.00 11.33 9.07
CA GLU A 145 18.67 11.86 10.26
C GLU A 145 18.10 11.20 11.52
N ASP A 146 16.76 11.15 11.65
CA ASP A 146 16.10 10.49 12.79
C ASP A 146 16.49 9.01 12.89
N ALA A 147 16.58 8.30 11.76
CA ALA A 147 16.95 6.90 11.74
C ALA A 147 18.38 6.70 12.26
N ARG A 148 19.31 7.56 11.84
CA ARG A 148 20.70 7.52 12.31
C ARG A 148 20.79 7.79 13.80
N ASP A 149 20.12 8.82 14.29
CA ASP A 149 20.17 9.21 15.70
C ASP A 149 19.52 8.14 16.59
N CYS A 150 18.38 7.58 16.15
CA CYS A 150 17.74 6.45 16.85
C CYS A 150 18.68 5.24 16.99
N ILE A 151 19.42 4.91 15.95
CA ILE A 151 20.36 3.78 15.98
C ILE A 151 21.55 4.08 16.91
N ALA A 152 22.05 5.32 16.89
CA ALA A 152 23.13 5.74 17.79
C ALA A 152 22.71 5.67 19.27
N ASP A 153 21.50 6.14 19.59
CA ASP A 153 20.91 6.05 20.92
C ASP A 153 20.75 4.60 21.39
N LEU A 154 20.17 3.74 20.53
CA LEU A 154 19.99 2.32 20.85
C LEU A 154 21.33 1.65 21.14
N ARG A 155 22.35 1.95 20.34
CA ARG A 155 23.71 1.46 20.59
C ARG A 155 24.27 1.95 21.93
N ALA A 156 24.09 3.22 22.26
CA ALA A 156 24.53 3.79 23.53
C ALA A 156 23.81 3.17 24.74
N ASN A 157 22.54 2.78 24.56
CA ASN A 157 21.76 2.02 25.55
C ASN A 157 22.17 0.54 25.65
N GLY A 158 23.12 0.09 24.82
CA GLY A 158 23.68 -1.25 24.80
C GLY A 158 22.81 -2.28 24.07
N ILE A 159 22.00 -1.84 23.11
CA ILE A 159 21.39 -2.73 22.12
C ILE A 159 22.49 -3.34 21.24
N GLU A 160 22.35 -4.63 20.98
CA GLU A 160 23.36 -5.45 20.30
C GLU A 160 22.94 -5.88 18.90
N VAL A 161 21.64 -5.85 18.60
CA VAL A 161 21.08 -6.22 17.28
C VAL A 161 19.85 -5.38 16.98
N ILE A 162 19.70 -4.98 15.71
CA ILE A 162 18.57 -4.17 15.25
C ILE A 162 17.66 -5.01 14.34
N VAL A 163 16.38 -5.05 14.67
CA VAL A 163 15.32 -5.49 13.76
C VAL A 163 14.69 -4.26 13.12
N GLY A 164 14.58 -4.22 11.80
CA GLY A 164 14.02 -3.04 11.15
C GLY A 164 13.82 -3.14 9.64
N THR A 165 13.44 -2.02 9.04
CA THR A 165 13.30 -1.87 7.59
C THR A 165 14.63 -1.46 6.93
N GLY A 166 14.72 -1.50 5.59
CA GLY A 166 15.97 -1.29 4.85
C GLY A 166 16.85 -0.13 5.36
N MET A 167 16.30 1.08 5.49
CA MET A 167 17.08 2.24 5.97
C MET A 167 17.58 2.09 7.41
N ALA A 168 16.80 1.49 8.30
CA ALA A 168 17.24 1.22 9.67
C ALA A 168 18.38 0.20 9.70
N ILE A 169 18.31 -0.83 8.85
CA ILE A 169 19.37 -1.83 8.71
C ILE A 169 20.66 -1.20 8.18
N ASP A 170 20.57 -0.34 7.16
CA ASP A 170 21.74 0.34 6.61
C ASP A 170 22.46 1.18 7.68
N HIS A 171 21.69 1.92 8.49
CA HIS A 171 22.26 2.71 9.58
C HIS A 171 22.78 1.84 10.74
N ALA A 172 22.13 0.71 11.04
CA ALA A 172 22.62 -0.26 12.02
C ALA A 172 24.01 -0.80 11.60
N GLU A 173 24.14 -1.24 10.34
CA GLU A 173 25.39 -1.78 9.82
C GLU A 173 26.51 -0.73 9.78
N GLN A 174 26.19 0.52 9.40
CA GLN A 174 27.13 1.65 9.46
C GLN A 174 27.59 1.95 10.89
N ALA A 175 26.73 1.73 11.88
CA ALA A 175 27.06 1.88 13.30
C ALA A 175 27.76 0.63 13.89
N GLY A 176 27.98 -0.42 13.09
CA GLY A 176 28.60 -1.67 13.53
C GLY A 176 27.67 -2.62 14.28
N LEU A 177 26.35 -2.44 14.18
CA LEU A 177 25.35 -3.33 14.74
C LEU A 177 24.82 -4.31 13.67
N PRO A 178 24.72 -5.62 13.99
CA PRO A 178 23.99 -6.56 13.15
C PRO A 178 22.54 -6.11 12.92
N GLY A 179 22.12 -6.15 11.66
CA GLY A 179 20.74 -5.89 11.25
C GLY A 179 19.97 -7.15 10.86
N VAL A 180 18.70 -7.22 11.23
CA VAL A 180 17.73 -8.24 10.80
C VAL A 180 16.56 -7.57 10.12
N LEU A 181 16.34 -7.88 8.84
CA LEU A 181 15.22 -7.32 8.08
C LEU A 181 13.89 -7.78 8.67
N LEU A 182 12.98 -6.83 8.87
CA LEU A 182 11.66 -7.09 9.44
C LEU A 182 10.78 -7.94 8.51
N TYR A 183 10.82 -7.70 7.20
CA TYR A 183 9.96 -8.41 6.25
C TYR A 183 10.34 -9.89 6.12
N SER A 184 9.32 -10.75 5.99
CA SER A 184 9.49 -12.15 5.57
C SER A 184 9.22 -12.31 4.07
N ALA A 185 9.57 -13.48 3.53
CA ALA A 185 9.21 -13.86 2.17
C ALA A 185 7.68 -13.89 1.97
N ASP A 186 6.91 -14.20 3.02
CA ASP A 186 5.45 -14.26 2.92
C ASP A 186 4.81 -12.90 2.68
N SER A 187 5.23 -11.88 3.40
CA SER A 187 4.74 -10.51 3.19
C SER A 187 5.15 -9.93 1.84
N VAL A 188 6.28 -10.39 1.29
CA VAL A 188 6.65 -10.09 -0.10
C VAL A 188 5.71 -10.80 -1.08
N ARG A 189 5.42 -12.10 -0.89
CA ARG A 189 4.44 -12.83 -1.71
C ARG A 189 3.06 -12.17 -1.68
N GLN A 190 2.58 -11.80 -0.50
CA GLN A 190 1.29 -11.10 -0.34
C GLN A 190 1.27 -9.79 -1.13
N ALA A 191 2.36 -9.01 -1.11
CA ALA A 191 2.46 -7.80 -1.92
C ALA A 191 2.42 -8.09 -3.42
N PHE A 192 3.03 -9.17 -3.90
CA PHE A 192 2.93 -9.59 -5.30
C PHE A 192 1.51 -10.04 -5.68
N GLU A 193 0.83 -10.80 -4.82
CA GLU A 193 -0.57 -11.20 -5.05
C GLU A 193 -1.48 -9.97 -5.14
N HIS A 194 -1.35 -9.03 -4.19
CA HIS A 194 -2.10 -7.78 -4.22
C HIS A 194 -1.82 -6.96 -5.48
N ALA A 195 -0.56 -6.90 -5.93
CA ALA A 195 -0.19 -6.22 -7.16
C ALA A 195 -0.87 -6.86 -8.39
N LEU A 196 -0.88 -8.19 -8.47
CA LEU A 196 -1.55 -8.91 -9.54
C LEU A 196 -3.06 -8.68 -9.54
N GLU A 197 -3.72 -8.73 -8.38
CA GLU A 197 -5.15 -8.44 -8.24
C GLU A 197 -5.50 -7.01 -8.68
N LEU A 198 -4.67 -6.03 -8.30
CA LEU A 198 -4.83 -4.64 -8.72
C LEU A 198 -4.70 -4.51 -10.25
N THR A 199 -3.69 -5.13 -10.86
CA THR A 199 -3.53 -5.06 -12.33
C THR A 199 -4.72 -5.68 -13.08
N GLN A 200 -5.27 -6.79 -12.59
CA GLN A 200 -6.48 -7.40 -13.18
C GLN A 200 -7.70 -6.49 -13.07
N THR A 201 -7.86 -5.82 -11.93
CA THR A 201 -8.96 -4.88 -11.68
C THR A 201 -8.85 -3.65 -12.58
N LEU A 202 -7.62 -3.12 -12.74
CA LEU A 202 -7.32 -1.99 -13.62
C LEU A 202 -7.48 -2.37 -15.10
N ALA A 203 -7.09 -3.58 -15.51
CA ALA A 203 -7.25 -4.06 -16.88
C ALA A 203 -8.74 -4.22 -17.26
N ARG A 204 -9.57 -4.74 -16.35
CA ARG A 204 -11.03 -4.81 -16.54
C ARG A 204 -11.67 -3.42 -16.67
N SER A 205 -11.11 -2.44 -15.99
CA SER A 205 -11.56 -1.03 -16.05
C SER A 205 -11.00 -0.28 -17.27
N GLY A 206 -9.82 -0.68 -17.77
CA GLY A 206 -9.07 -0.03 -18.85
C GLY A 206 -9.38 -0.50 -20.28
N GLY A 207 -10.07 -1.63 -20.44
CA GLY A 207 -10.41 -2.23 -21.74
C GLY A 207 -11.40 -1.47 -22.63
N ASN A 208 -11.80 -0.24 -22.27
CA ASN A 208 -12.82 0.54 -23.00
C ASN A 208 -12.31 1.86 -23.63
N ARG A 209 -10.99 2.01 -23.82
CA ARG A 209 -10.38 3.22 -24.42
C ARG A 209 -10.18 3.13 -25.94
N SER A 210 -11.24 2.90 -26.71
CA SER A 210 -11.25 3.22 -28.15
C SER A 210 -12.17 4.41 -28.45
N ALA A 211 -11.67 5.30 -29.31
CA ALA A 211 -12.11 6.67 -29.64
C ALA A 211 -13.63 6.85 -29.92
N PRO A 212 -14.13 8.10 -29.88
CA PRO A 212 -15.49 8.44 -29.46
C PRO A 212 -16.51 8.16 -30.56
N ARG A 213 -17.05 6.95 -30.59
CA ARG A 213 -18.35 6.74 -31.26
C ARG A 213 -19.41 7.28 -30.33
N ARG A 214 -19.97 8.45 -30.69
CA ARG A 214 -21.24 8.96 -30.16
C ARG A 214 -22.21 7.79 -30.03
N ARG A 215 -22.42 7.33 -28.81
CA ARG A 215 -23.46 6.39 -28.43
C ARG A 215 -24.14 6.92 -27.16
N PRO A 216 -25.44 6.63 -27.02
CA PRO A 216 -26.37 7.41 -26.22
C PRO A 216 -26.13 7.16 -24.73
N ALA A 217 -26.62 8.10 -23.92
CA ALA A 217 -26.56 8.16 -22.46
C ALA A 217 -26.44 6.81 -21.71
N ALA A 218 -25.49 6.78 -20.78
CA ALA A 218 -25.45 6.03 -19.52
C ALA A 218 -26.08 4.63 -19.50
N ARG A 219 -25.23 3.61 -19.41
CA ARG A 219 -25.53 2.43 -18.60
C ARG A 219 -24.60 2.44 -17.40
N ALA A 220 -25.20 2.51 -16.23
CA ALA A 220 -24.55 2.47 -14.93
C ALA A 220 -23.79 1.14 -14.75
N ASP A 221 -22.54 1.21 -14.27
CA ASP A 221 -21.87 0.06 -13.67
C ASP A 221 -22.75 -0.42 -12.51
N THR A 222 -23.44 -1.54 -12.72
CA THR A 222 -24.45 -2.02 -11.77
C THR A 222 -23.73 -2.86 -10.72
N TYR A 223 -23.40 -2.26 -9.58
CA TYR A 223 -22.92 -2.96 -8.38
C TYR A 223 -24.09 -3.70 -7.73
N GLU A 224 -24.61 -4.72 -8.40
CA GLU A 224 -25.87 -5.36 -8.04
C GLU A 224 -25.74 -6.25 -6.80
N LEU A 225 -26.69 -6.13 -5.87
CA LEU A 225 -26.82 -7.03 -4.73
C LEU A 225 -27.46 -8.34 -5.20
N LEU A 226 -26.64 -9.39 -5.33
CA LEU A 226 -27.06 -10.70 -5.83
C LEU A 226 -27.86 -11.49 -4.77
N GLY A 227 -28.82 -12.29 -5.24
CA GLY A 227 -29.57 -13.26 -4.43
C GLY A 227 -31.02 -12.88 -4.14
N ASP A 228 -31.89 -13.89 -4.12
CA ASP A 228 -33.36 -13.75 -4.03
C ASP A 228 -33.95 -14.24 -2.70
N SER A 229 -33.13 -14.41 -1.67
CA SER A 229 -33.61 -14.80 -0.35
C SER A 229 -34.45 -13.69 0.30
N ASP A 230 -35.34 -14.06 1.23
CA ASP A 230 -36.16 -13.11 1.98
C ASP A 230 -35.30 -12.08 2.73
N ALA A 231 -34.15 -12.50 3.26
CA ALA A 231 -33.19 -11.60 3.91
C ALA A 231 -32.64 -10.55 2.94
N MET A 232 -32.27 -10.94 1.71
CA MET A 232 -31.80 -10.00 0.68
C MET A 232 -32.93 -9.09 0.17
N ALA A 233 -34.17 -9.59 0.11
CA ALA A 233 -35.33 -8.77 -0.20
C ALA A 233 -35.55 -7.68 0.86
N GLN A 234 -35.37 -8.00 2.15
CA GLN A 234 -35.43 -7.01 3.24
C GLN A 234 -34.32 -5.96 3.14
N VAL A 235 -33.08 -6.36 2.85
CA VAL A 235 -31.97 -5.41 2.63
C VAL A 235 -32.28 -4.45 1.49
N ARG A 236 -32.78 -4.94 0.34
CA ARG A 236 -33.20 -4.09 -0.79
C ARG A 236 -34.33 -3.14 -0.42
N ALA A 237 -35.32 -3.60 0.35
CA ALA A 237 -36.42 -2.76 0.82
C ALA A 237 -35.94 -1.64 1.75
N GLN A 238 -35.00 -1.92 2.66
CA GLN A 238 -34.39 -0.92 3.53
C GLN A 238 -33.57 0.10 2.72
N ILE A 239 -32.78 -0.33 1.75
CA ILE A 239 -32.04 0.57 0.86
C ILE A 239 -33.01 1.53 0.15
N ALA A 240 -34.07 1.01 -0.47
CA ALA A 240 -35.06 1.82 -1.17
C ALA A 240 -35.79 2.82 -0.24
N LEU A 241 -36.00 2.43 1.03
CA LEU A 241 -36.62 3.27 2.04
C LEU A 241 -35.70 4.41 2.50
N TYR A 242 -34.41 4.13 2.75
CA TYR A 242 -33.49 5.11 3.34
C TYR A 242 -32.74 5.95 2.31
N ALA A 243 -32.48 5.44 1.11
CA ALA A 243 -31.67 6.12 0.11
C ALA A 243 -32.15 7.55 -0.26
N PRO A 244 -33.46 7.83 -0.42
CA PRO A 244 -33.93 9.17 -0.81
C PRO A 244 -33.76 10.25 0.26
N HIS A 245 -33.30 9.90 1.46
CA HIS A 245 -33.21 10.80 2.60
C HIS A 245 -31.75 11.18 2.94
N ASP A 246 -31.57 12.37 3.50
CA ASP A 246 -30.26 12.90 3.92
C ASP A 246 -29.83 12.46 5.33
N SER A 247 -30.32 11.30 5.77
CA SER A 247 -29.95 10.72 7.06
C SER A 247 -28.71 9.84 6.96
N THR A 248 -27.88 9.84 8.02
CA THR A 248 -26.77 8.89 8.15
C THR A 248 -27.31 7.47 8.29
N VAL A 249 -26.76 6.53 7.52
CA VAL A 249 -27.15 5.12 7.54
C VAL A 249 -26.01 4.28 8.13
N LEU A 250 -26.31 3.49 9.17
CA LEU A 250 -25.39 2.50 9.71
C LEU A 250 -25.63 1.15 9.03
N VAL A 251 -24.61 0.63 8.35
CA VAL A 251 -24.65 -0.71 7.73
C VAL A 251 -23.94 -1.70 8.65
N SER A 252 -24.68 -2.65 9.22
CA SER A 252 -24.13 -3.66 10.12
C SER A 252 -24.04 -5.03 9.43
N GLY A 253 -22.97 -5.77 9.72
CA GLY A 253 -22.73 -7.10 9.17
C GLY A 253 -21.30 -7.56 9.42
N GLU A 254 -21.09 -8.88 9.38
CA GLU A 254 -19.77 -9.50 9.56
C GLU A 254 -18.75 -9.00 8.52
N THR A 255 -17.46 -9.12 8.84
CA THR A 255 -16.38 -8.79 7.92
C THR A 255 -16.51 -9.62 6.63
N GLY A 256 -16.37 -8.97 5.47
CA GLY A 256 -16.46 -9.66 4.17
C GLY A 256 -17.88 -9.87 3.62
N THR A 257 -18.94 -9.45 4.32
CA THR A 257 -20.34 -9.58 3.85
C THR A 257 -20.76 -8.57 2.76
N GLY A 258 -19.83 -7.73 2.29
CA GLY A 258 -20.10 -6.79 1.20
C GLY A 258 -20.85 -5.52 1.62
N LYS A 259 -20.64 -5.00 2.84
CA LYS A 259 -21.24 -3.74 3.33
C LYS A 259 -21.05 -2.55 2.38
N GLU A 260 -19.91 -2.49 1.70
CA GLU A 260 -19.65 -1.46 0.69
C GLU A 260 -20.63 -1.52 -0.49
N LEU A 261 -21.08 -2.71 -0.90
CA LEU A 261 -22.07 -2.86 -1.97
C LEU A 261 -23.43 -2.27 -1.56
N VAL A 262 -23.81 -2.45 -0.29
CA VAL A 262 -25.01 -1.81 0.28
C VAL A 262 -24.88 -0.29 0.28
N ALA A 263 -23.73 0.25 0.69
CA ALA A 263 -23.47 1.69 0.68
C ALA A 263 -23.50 2.30 -0.74
N ARG A 264 -22.97 1.57 -1.73
CA ARG A 264 -23.03 1.98 -3.15
C ARG A 264 -24.45 2.00 -3.69
N GLN A 265 -25.28 1.02 -3.31
CA GLN A 265 -26.69 0.98 -3.68
C GLN A 265 -27.49 2.10 -3.01
N LEU A 266 -27.23 2.42 -1.74
CA LEU A 266 -27.80 3.58 -1.07
C LEU A 266 -27.46 4.88 -1.81
N HIS A 267 -26.20 5.06 -2.20
CA HIS A 267 -25.79 6.24 -2.98
C HIS A 267 -26.50 6.29 -4.35
N ALA A 268 -26.53 5.18 -5.09
CA ALA A 268 -27.17 5.13 -6.40
C ALA A 268 -28.68 5.43 -6.33
N ALA A 269 -29.37 4.89 -5.31
CA ALA A 269 -30.79 5.10 -5.11
C ALA A 269 -31.14 6.47 -4.49
N SER A 270 -30.15 7.22 -3.99
CA SER A 270 -30.37 8.53 -3.34
C SER A 270 -30.66 9.68 -4.31
N GLY A 271 -30.33 9.52 -5.60
CA GLY A 271 -30.44 10.59 -6.59
C GLY A 271 -29.38 11.70 -6.44
N ARG A 272 -28.43 11.56 -5.50
CA ARG A 272 -27.29 12.48 -5.35
C ARG A 272 -26.42 12.46 -6.61
N ARG A 273 -25.86 13.63 -6.95
CA ARG A 273 -25.07 13.84 -8.18
C ARG A 273 -23.57 13.93 -7.95
N GLY A 274 -23.15 14.14 -6.70
CA GLY A 274 -21.74 14.13 -6.31
C GLY A 274 -21.19 12.72 -6.18
N ARG A 275 -19.92 12.62 -5.81
CA ARG A 275 -19.16 11.37 -5.85
C ARG A 275 -19.46 10.47 -4.64
N PHE A 276 -19.45 9.14 -4.86
CA PHE A 276 -19.28 8.16 -3.79
C PHE A 276 -17.80 8.01 -3.42
N VAL A 277 -17.47 8.28 -2.17
CA VAL A 277 -16.12 8.17 -1.61
C VAL A 277 -16.18 7.13 -0.49
N ALA A 278 -15.38 6.07 -0.58
CA ALA A 278 -15.26 5.06 0.46
C ALA A 278 -13.92 5.21 1.18
N LEU A 279 -13.96 5.11 2.51
CA LEU A 279 -12.80 5.15 3.38
C LEU A 279 -12.80 3.92 4.27
N ASN A 280 -11.73 3.13 4.20
CA ASN A 280 -11.51 2.05 5.17
C ASN A 280 -10.81 2.64 6.40
N CYS A 281 -11.55 2.82 7.48
CA CYS A 281 -11.07 3.39 8.73
C CYS A 281 -10.07 2.46 9.44
N GLY A 282 -10.12 1.16 9.19
CA GLY A 282 -9.13 0.19 9.70
C GLY A 282 -7.75 0.29 9.04
N ALA A 283 -7.67 0.95 7.88
CA ALA A 283 -6.43 1.10 7.11
C ALA A 283 -5.69 2.43 7.36
N ILE A 284 -6.24 3.34 8.18
CA ILE A 284 -5.70 4.68 8.44
C ILE A 284 -5.46 4.87 9.93
N SER A 285 -4.28 5.40 10.30
CA SER A 285 -3.99 5.75 11.70
C SER A 285 -4.81 6.96 12.14
N GLU A 286 -5.22 6.99 13.41
CA GLU A 286 -6.03 8.08 13.99
C GLU A 286 -5.43 9.48 13.73
N SER A 287 -4.11 9.59 13.79
CA SER A 287 -3.35 10.82 13.50
C SER A 287 -3.43 11.31 12.04
N LEU A 288 -3.75 10.43 11.09
CA LEU A 288 -3.92 10.76 9.67
C LEU A 288 -5.39 10.86 9.28
N LEU A 289 -6.30 10.30 10.09
CA LEU A 289 -7.72 10.26 9.81
C LEU A 289 -8.32 11.67 9.69
N GLU A 290 -7.96 12.59 10.58
CA GLU A 290 -8.44 13.98 10.52
C GLU A 290 -7.95 14.70 9.25
N ALA A 291 -6.67 14.54 8.90
CA ALA A 291 -6.09 15.15 7.71
C ALA A 291 -6.62 14.54 6.40
N GLU A 292 -7.03 13.27 6.42
CA GLU A 292 -7.69 12.59 5.29
C GLU A 292 -9.15 13.02 5.16
N LEU A 293 -9.91 13.06 6.27
CA LEU A 293 -11.33 13.41 6.26
C LEU A 293 -11.56 14.89 5.95
N PHE A 294 -10.83 15.78 6.62
CA PHE A 294 -11.07 17.22 6.57
C PHE A 294 -10.06 17.99 5.73
N GLY A 295 -8.97 17.34 5.32
CA GLY A 295 -7.92 18.01 4.60
C GLY A 295 -7.11 18.93 5.51
N TYR A 296 -6.25 19.75 4.89
CA TYR A 296 -5.50 20.78 5.60
C TYR A 296 -5.09 21.90 4.63
N SER A 297 -5.00 23.11 5.15
CA SER A 297 -4.51 24.28 4.39
C SER A 297 -2.99 24.27 4.28
N ASP A 298 -2.47 25.01 3.29
CA ASP A 298 -1.02 25.17 3.13
C ASP A 298 -0.38 25.71 4.43
N GLY A 299 0.71 25.09 4.87
CA GLY A 299 1.40 25.45 6.11
C GLY A 299 0.71 25.06 7.42
N ALA A 300 -0.34 24.23 7.41
CA ALA A 300 -1.04 23.81 8.64
C ALA A 300 -0.15 23.09 9.68
N PHE A 301 0.92 22.42 9.24
CA PHE A 301 1.92 21.78 10.10
C PHE A 301 3.28 21.66 9.39
N THR A 302 4.36 21.36 10.11
CA THR A 302 5.70 21.14 9.53
C THR A 302 5.69 19.91 8.63
N GLY A 303 5.76 20.11 7.32
CA GLY A 303 5.64 19.05 6.30
C GLY A 303 4.33 19.07 5.51
N ALA A 304 3.43 20.03 5.76
CA ALA A 304 2.24 20.26 4.93
C ALA A 304 2.65 20.56 3.48
N ARG A 305 2.06 19.84 2.52
CA ARG A 305 2.29 20.06 1.10
C ARG A 305 1.90 21.50 0.71
N ARG A 306 2.75 22.16 -0.08
CA ARG A 306 2.41 23.44 -0.72
C ARG A 306 1.14 23.27 -1.56
N GLY A 307 0.14 24.10 -1.29
CA GLY A 307 -1.21 24.00 -1.88
C GLY A 307 -2.26 23.26 -1.03
N GLY A 308 -1.91 22.74 0.16
CA GLY A 308 -2.85 22.04 1.04
C GLY A 308 -3.32 20.69 0.49
N ARG A 309 -4.34 20.11 1.13
CA ARG A 309 -5.03 18.89 0.68
C ARG A 309 -6.52 19.01 0.93
N VAL A 310 -7.31 18.71 -0.10
CA VAL A 310 -8.77 18.62 -0.02
C VAL A 310 -9.15 17.37 0.77
N GLY A 311 -10.02 17.52 1.76
CA GLY A 311 -10.51 16.41 2.59
C GLY A 311 -11.48 15.49 1.85
N LEU A 312 -11.60 14.24 2.29
CA LEU A 312 -12.54 13.28 1.74
C LEU A 312 -14.00 13.70 1.93
N VAL A 313 -14.30 14.47 2.98
CA VAL A 313 -15.63 15.08 3.18
C VAL A 313 -15.95 16.07 2.05
N GLU A 314 -14.98 16.93 1.71
CA GLU A 314 -15.13 17.88 0.59
C GLU A 314 -15.13 17.17 -0.77
N ALA A 315 -14.33 16.11 -0.93
CA ALA A 315 -14.34 15.28 -2.15
C ALA A 315 -15.66 14.51 -2.35
N ALA A 316 -16.43 14.31 -1.28
CA ALA A 316 -17.76 13.69 -1.30
C ALA A 316 -18.89 14.74 -1.38
N ASP A 317 -18.58 16.02 -1.60
CA ASP A 317 -19.59 17.08 -1.67
C ASP A 317 -20.64 16.81 -2.74
N GLY A 318 -21.90 17.05 -2.37
CA GLY A 318 -23.09 16.67 -3.15
C GLY A 318 -23.27 15.16 -3.40
N GLY A 319 -22.44 14.31 -2.78
CA GLY A 319 -22.32 12.87 -3.01
C GLY A 319 -22.53 12.03 -1.74
N THR A 320 -21.69 11.03 -1.50
CA THR A 320 -21.81 10.17 -0.30
C THR A 320 -20.45 9.70 0.17
N LEU A 321 -20.17 9.89 1.46
CA LEU A 321 -18.99 9.38 2.14
C LEU A 321 -19.37 8.09 2.90
N PHE A 322 -18.72 6.99 2.57
CA PHE A 322 -18.84 5.71 3.27
C PHE A 322 -17.61 5.46 4.12
N LEU A 323 -17.82 5.06 5.37
CA LEU A 323 -16.78 4.79 6.36
C LEU A 323 -16.90 3.29 6.74
N ASP A 324 -15.95 2.47 6.29
CA ASP A 324 -15.88 1.02 6.53
C ASP A 324 -14.90 0.67 7.66
#